data_AF-A0A359B194-F1
#
_entry.id   AF-A0A359B194-F1
#
_cell.length_a   1.000
_cell.length_b   1.000
_cell.length_c   1.000
_cell.angle_alpha   90.00
_cell.angle_beta   90.00
_cell.angle_gamma   90.00
#
_symmetry.space_group_name_H-M   'P 1'
#
loop_
_entity.id
_entity.type
_entity.pdbx_description
1 polymer ?
#
loop_
_entity_poly.entity_id
_entity_poly.type
_entity_poly.pdbx_seq_one_letter_code
_entity_poly.pdbx_strand_id
1 'polypeptide(L)'
;MEIVYLLAGIVAGGIVAWILATLLQRGKTVSKATFEELQSDLGILKTEIGIEKEKNRAANERLLVREGESRQLAETNNALTVALASAEAKLDASGVQLKTLSDDLSRMKDELKDKTDELNGAMRKVSEITAHNTSLIEKLDTQKSEMENLRKQFNIEFENIANKILEEKTQKFTDLNKNNLDSILKPLGDNIEVFKKRVDEVYDKESKERFSLGREVTKLVELNQKISEEANNLTNALKGSSKTQGDWGQMILENILEKSGLVRDREYFVQEFLKDDDGNNYRNETGGKMQPDVII
;
A
#
# COMPACT_ATOMS: atom_id res chain seq x y z
N MET A 1 -87.10 11.24 194.05
CA MET A 1 -87.16 11.02 192.59
C MET A 1 -86.14 11.89 191.81
N GLU A 2 -84.95 12.18 192.36
CA GLU A 2 -83.97 13.07 191.68
C GLU A 2 -82.74 12.37 191.07
N ILE A 3 -82.39 11.15 191.51
CA ILE A 3 -81.18 10.44 191.03
C ILE A 3 -81.33 9.88 189.60
N VAL A 4 -82.57 9.62 189.15
CA VAL A 4 -82.84 8.99 187.84
C VAL A 4 -82.53 9.94 186.67
N TYR A 5 -82.76 11.24 186.82
CA TYR A 5 -82.53 12.21 185.75
C TYR A 5 -81.05 12.51 185.50
N LEU A 6 -80.20 12.40 186.53
CA LEU A 6 -78.77 12.66 186.43
C LEU A 6 -78.03 11.51 185.70
N LEU A 7 -78.48 10.27 185.91
CA LEU A 7 -78.01 9.11 185.14
C LEU A 7 -78.45 9.17 183.67
N ALA A 8 -79.67 9.62 183.39
CA ALA A 8 -80.14 9.81 182.01
C ALA A 8 -79.33 10.86 181.24
N GLY A 9 -78.92 11.94 181.90
CA GLY A 9 -78.09 13.00 181.29
C GLY A 9 -76.68 12.52 180.89
N ILE A 10 -76.03 11.69 181.72
CA ILE A 10 -74.70 11.15 181.40
C ILE A 10 -74.77 10.18 180.23
N VAL A 11 -75.80 9.34 180.16
CA VAL A 11 -76.01 8.40 179.04
C VAL A 11 -76.27 9.19 177.75
N ALA A 12 -77.13 10.21 177.79
CA ALA A 12 -77.40 11.06 176.63
C ALA A 12 -76.14 11.81 176.16
N GLY A 13 -75.36 12.39 177.09
CA GLY A 13 -74.10 13.06 176.76
C GLY A 13 -73.04 12.13 176.17
N GLY A 14 -72.92 10.90 176.70
CA GLY A 14 -72.03 9.87 176.16
C GLY A 14 -72.41 9.44 174.74
N ILE A 15 -73.70 9.31 174.46
CA ILE A 15 -74.21 8.98 173.12
C ILE A 15 -73.90 10.13 172.14
N VAL A 16 -74.14 11.38 172.53
CA VAL A 16 -73.88 12.55 171.67
C VAL A 16 -72.38 12.70 171.39
N ALA A 17 -71.53 12.52 172.40
CA ALA A 17 -70.07 12.55 172.22
C ALA A 17 -69.58 11.42 171.32
N TRP A 18 -70.13 10.21 171.45
CA TRP A 18 -69.82 9.07 170.59
C TRP A 18 -70.26 9.29 169.14
N ILE A 19 -71.44 9.87 168.92
CA ILE A 19 -71.94 10.23 167.58
C ILE A 19 -71.06 11.30 166.93
N LEU A 20 -70.66 12.34 167.67
CA LEU A 20 -69.77 13.39 167.16
C LEU A 20 -68.36 12.86 166.82
N ALA A 21 -67.79 12.01 167.68
CA ALA A 21 -66.49 11.39 167.43
C ALA A 21 -66.51 10.46 166.19
N THR A 22 -67.57 9.67 166.04
CA THR A 22 -67.73 8.77 164.88
C THR A 22 -67.98 9.54 163.57
N LEU A 23 -68.68 10.67 163.60
CA LEU A 23 -68.85 11.55 162.44
C LEU A 23 -67.54 12.24 162.03
N LEU A 24 -66.75 12.72 163.00
CA LEU A 24 -65.46 13.39 162.74
C LEU A 24 -64.39 12.42 162.20
N GLN A 25 -64.41 11.14 162.63
CA GLN A 25 -63.50 10.12 162.09
C GLN A 25 -63.89 9.67 160.68
N ARG A 26 -65.20 9.48 160.40
CA ARG A 26 -65.67 9.06 159.06
C ARG A 26 -65.28 10.02 157.93
N GLY A 27 -65.11 11.30 158.23
CA GLY A 27 -64.68 12.32 157.25
C GLY A 27 -63.17 12.33 156.94
N LYS A 28 -62.33 11.66 157.74
CA LYS A 28 -60.86 11.63 157.57
C LYS A 28 -60.30 10.24 157.24
N THR A 29 -61.15 9.22 157.19
CA THR A 29 -60.77 7.85 156.87
C THR A 29 -61.57 7.37 155.67
N VAL A 30 -60.89 7.13 154.56
CA VAL A 30 -61.46 6.40 153.42
C VAL A 30 -61.67 4.95 153.87
N SER A 31 -62.83 4.36 153.56
CA SER A 31 -63.07 2.94 153.86
C SER A 31 -62.00 2.10 153.17
N LYS A 32 -61.47 1.09 153.85
CA LYS A 32 -60.46 0.18 153.29
C LYS A 32 -60.89 -0.37 151.91
N ALA A 33 -62.19 -0.63 151.74
CA ALA A 33 -62.77 -1.06 150.47
C ALA A 33 -62.64 -0.01 149.35
N THR A 34 -62.95 1.26 149.62
CA THR A 34 -62.83 2.36 148.62
C THR A 34 -61.38 2.69 148.29
N PHE A 35 -60.45 2.51 149.24
CA PHE A 35 -59.01 2.66 148.97
C PHE A 35 -58.48 1.49 148.12
N GLU A 36 -58.90 0.26 148.41
CA GLU A 36 -58.56 -0.92 147.62
C GLU A 36 -59.12 -0.85 146.19
N GLU A 37 -60.34 -0.31 146.01
CA GLU A 37 -60.95 -0.05 144.69
C GLU A 37 -60.18 1.00 143.90
N LEU A 38 -59.88 2.17 144.50
CA LEU A 38 -59.10 3.22 143.83
C LEU A 38 -57.67 2.76 143.50
N GLN A 39 -57.07 1.93 144.36
CA GLN A 39 -55.77 1.33 144.13
C GLN A 39 -55.83 0.28 143.00
N SER A 40 -56.94 -0.45 142.89
CA SER A 40 -57.21 -1.37 141.77
C SER A 40 -57.36 -0.61 140.46
N ASP A 41 -58.18 0.45 140.41
CA ASP A 41 -58.38 1.29 139.24
C ASP A 41 -57.10 1.98 138.79
N LEU A 42 -56.28 2.48 139.73
CA LEU A 42 -54.96 3.05 139.42
C LEU A 42 -54.03 1.98 138.85
N GLY A 43 -54.09 0.75 139.37
CA GLY A 43 -53.39 -0.41 138.81
C GLY A 43 -53.81 -0.71 137.38
N ILE A 44 -55.12 -0.77 137.10
CA ILE A 44 -55.70 -1.01 135.77
C ILE A 44 -55.31 0.11 134.81
N LEU A 45 -55.48 1.37 135.20
CA LEU A 45 -55.16 2.53 134.37
C LEU A 45 -53.65 2.59 134.06
N LYS A 46 -52.79 2.24 135.01
CA LYS A 46 -51.35 2.14 134.79
C LYS A 46 -51.00 1.02 133.81
N THR A 47 -51.69 -0.13 133.88
CA THR A 47 -51.52 -1.20 132.88
C THR A 47 -52.02 -0.78 131.51
N GLU A 48 -53.14 -0.08 131.41
CA GLU A 48 -53.72 0.39 130.15
C GLU A 48 -52.85 1.46 129.47
N ILE A 49 -52.32 2.42 130.25
CA ILE A 49 -51.32 3.39 129.77
C ILE A 49 -50.04 2.68 129.30
N GLY A 50 -49.60 1.64 130.02
CA GLY A 50 -48.46 0.81 129.61
C GLY A 50 -48.70 0.11 128.27
N ILE A 51 -49.87 -0.49 128.11
CA ILE A 51 -50.29 -1.15 126.86
C ILE A 51 -50.35 -0.15 125.70
N GLU A 52 -50.95 1.03 125.89
CA GLU A 52 -51.02 2.02 124.82
C GLU A 52 -49.67 2.64 124.49
N LYS A 53 -48.78 2.80 125.46
CA LYS A 53 -47.42 3.25 125.19
C LYS A 53 -46.64 2.23 124.35
N GLU A 54 -46.78 0.94 124.65
CA GLU A 54 -46.16 -0.13 123.84
C GLU A 54 -46.79 -0.24 122.45
N LYS A 55 -48.12 -0.09 122.32
CA LYS A 55 -48.78 -0.02 121.01
C LYS A 55 -48.30 1.18 120.19
N ASN A 56 -48.17 2.35 120.81
CA ASN A 56 -47.68 3.56 120.14
C ASN A 56 -46.22 3.39 119.72
N ARG A 57 -45.37 2.82 120.59
CA ARG A 57 -44.00 2.48 120.24
C ARG A 57 -43.93 1.52 119.05
N ALA A 58 -44.69 0.43 119.08
CA ALA A 58 -44.75 -0.53 117.98
C ALA A 58 -45.29 0.10 116.68
N ALA A 59 -46.27 1.00 116.77
CA ALA A 59 -46.78 1.75 115.62
C ALA A 59 -45.71 2.69 115.04
N ASN A 60 -44.94 3.37 115.88
CA ASN A 60 -43.87 4.28 115.46
C ASN A 60 -42.69 3.53 114.82
N GLU A 61 -42.33 2.35 115.36
CA GLU A 61 -41.34 1.46 114.77
C GLU A 61 -41.80 0.96 113.38
N ARG A 62 -43.07 0.56 113.23
CA ARG A 62 -43.63 0.20 111.92
C ARG A 62 -43.65 1.36 110.94
N LEU A 63 -43.93 2.57 111.40
CA LEU A 63 -43.95 3.78 110.57
C LEU A 63 -42.54 4.09 110.06
N LEU A 64 -41.52 3.97 110.91
CA LEU A 64 -40.12 4.16 110.52
C LEU A 64 -39.66 3.13 109.48
N VAL A 65 -40.03 1.85 109.65
CA VAL A 65 -39.75 0.80 108.65
C VAL A 65 -40.41 1.14 107.32
N ARG A 66 -41.69 1.54 107.34
CA ARG A 66 -42.44 1.90 106.14
C ARG A 66 -41.91 3.14 105.43
N GLU A 67 -41.43 4.13 106.18
CA GLU A 67 -40.73 5.30 105.62
C GLU A 67 -39.41 4.90 104.95
N GLY A 68 -38.66 3.98 105.57
CA GLY A 68 -37.46 3.38 104.98
C GLY A 68 -37.74 2.65 103.66
N GLU A 69 -38.75 1.78 103.65
CA GLU A 69 -39.22 1.08 102.44
C GLU A 69 -39.68 2.06 101.35
N SER A 70 -40.45 3.09 101.72
CA SER A 70 -40.92 4.12 100.78
C SER A 70 -39.77 4.92 100.19
N ARG A 71 -38.73 5.21 100.98
CA ARG A 71 -37.52 5.89 100.51
C ARG A 71 -36.73 5.01 99.55
N GLN A 72 -36.55 3.73 99.88
CA GLN A 72 -35.88 2.77 99.00
C GLN A 72 -36.66 2.57 97.69
N LEU A 73 -38.00 2.53 97.75
CA LEU A 73 -38.86 2.48 96.57
C LEU A 73 -38.71 3.75 95.71
N ALA A 74 -38.63 4.93 96.34
CA ALA A 74 -38.41 6.19 95.61
C ALA A 74 -37.03 6.23 94.94
N GLU A 75 -35.98 5.77 95.63
CA GLU A 75 -34.62 5.69 95.08
C GLU A 75 -34.54 4.70 93.91
N THR A 76 -35.16 3.53 94.03
CA THR A 76 -35.22 2.53 92.94
C THR A 76 -36.06 3.02 91.75
N ASN A 77 -37.21 3.67 91.97
CA ASN A 77 -37.99 4.28 90.89
C ASN A 77 -37.22 5.38 90.16
N ASN A 78 -36.47 6.21 90.89
CA ASN A 78 -35.63 7.22 90.27
C ASN A 78 -34.51 6.59 89.43
N ALA A 79 -33.83 5.56 89.97
CA ALA A 79 -32.81 4.82 89.23
C ALA A 79 -33.36 4.15 87.96
N LEU A 80 -34.55 3.55 88.04
CA LEU A 80 -35.25 2.96 86.89
C LEU A 80 -35.63 4.02 85.85
N THR A 81 -36.11 5.19 86.29
CA THR A 81 -36.46 6.30 85.39
C THR A 81 -35.24 6.81 84.62
N VAL A 82 -34.10 6.96 85.30
CA VAL A 82 -32.84 7.36 84.65
C VAL A 82 -32.35 6.28 83.68
N ALA A 83 -32.44 5.01 84.06
CA ALA A 83 -32.05 3.89 83.20
C ALA A 83 -32.93 3.79 81.94
N LEU A 84 -34.24 4.00 82.08
CA LEU A 84 -35.20 4.03 80.98
C LEU A 84 -34.89 5.18 80.01
N ALA A 85 -34.72 6.41 80.54
CA ALA A 85 -34.34 7.56 79.71
C ALA A 85 -33.02 7.35 78.97
N SER A 86 -32.03 6.70 79.60
CA SER A 86 -30.77 6.35 78.94
C SER A 86 -30.96 5.29 77.84
N ALA A 87 -31.81 4.30 78.07
CA ALA A 87 -32.11 3.26 77.09
C ALA A 87 -32.88 3.82 75.88
N GLU A 88 -33.85 4.70 76.10
CA GLU A 88 -34.58 5.41 75.05
C GLU A 88 -33.64 6.27 74.21
N ALA A 89 -32.76 7.06 74.86
CA ALA A 89 -31.77 7.88 74.14
C ALA A 89 -30.81 7.03 73.29
N LYS A 90 -30.41 5.84 73.77
CA LYS A 90 -29.59 4.91 72.99
C LYS A 90 -30.36 4.30 71.82
N LEU A 91 -31.63 3.94 72.03
CA LEU A 91 -32.49 3.41 70.99
C LEU A 91 -32.69 4.43 69.86
N ASP A 92 -32.96 5.68 70.22
CA ASP A 92 -33.10 6.78 69.27
C ASP A 92 -31.80 7.02 68.51
N ALA A 93 -30.65 7.04 69.21
CA ALA A 93 -29.34 7.20 68.58
C ALA A 93 -29.05 6.05 67.58
N SER A 94 -29.33 4.80 67.96
CA SER A 94 -29.20 3.65 67.07
C SER A 94 -30.19 3.70 65.91
N GLY A 95 -31.41 4.18 66.12
CA GLY A 95 -32.41 4.38 65.05
C GLY A 95 -31.94 5.40 64.00
N VAL A 96 -31.35 6.51 64.45
CA VAL A 96 -30.74 7.51 63.56
C VAL A 96 -29.56 6.90 62.79
N GLN A 97 -28.67 6.15 63.46
CA GLN A 97 -27.53 5.48 62.81
C GLN A 97 -27.96 4.45 61.75
N LEU A 98 -29.00 3.66 62.05
CA LEU A 98 -29.53 2.69 61.09
C LEU A 98 -30.12 3.38 59.86
N LYS A 99 -30.81 4.51 60.07
CA LYS A 99 -31.33 5.32 58.96
C LYS A 99 -30.20 5.86 58.11
N THR A 100 -29.16 6.46 58.70
CA THR A 100 -28.01 6.99 57.94
C THR A 100 -27.30 5.88 57.17
N LEU A 101 -27.11 4.70 57.79
CA LEU A 101 -26.45 3.59 57.12
C LEU A 101 -27.31 3.01 55.98
N SER A 102 -28.64 2.99 56.15
CA SER A 102 -29.57 2.61 55.09
C SER A 102 -29.53 3.59 53.91
N ASP A 103 -29.48 4.89 54.19
CA ASP A 103 -29.40 5.93 53.17
C ASP A 103 -28.06 5.85 52.41
N ASP A 104 -26.95 5.64 53.12
CA ASP A 104 -25.62 5.43 52.52
C ASP A 104 -25.56 4.16 51.66
N LEU A 105 -26.17 3.06 52.12
CA LEU A 105 -26.27 1.81 51.35
C LEU A 105 -27.07 2.01 50.05
N SER A 106 -28.17 2.77 50.12
CA SER A 106 -28.94 3.12 48.92
C SER A 106 -28.09 3.93 47.94
N ARG A 107 -27.36 4.93 48.45
CA ARG A 107 -26.50 5.78 47.62
C ARG A 107 -25.37 4.98 46.96
N MET A 108 -24.68 4.12 47.72
CA MET A 108 -23.63 3.26 47.20
C MET A 108 -24.15 2.29 46.14
N LYS A 109 -25.38 1.77 46.31
CA LYS A 109 -26.02 0.89 45.34
C LYS A 109 -26.31 1.62 44.02
N ASP A 110 -26.78 2.87 44.10
CA ASP A 110 -27.03 3.69 42.92
C ASP A 110 -25.71 4.06 42.21
N GLU A 111 -24.67 4.47 42.96
CA GLU A 111 -23.34 4.73 42.42
C GLU A 111 -22.74 3.48 41.73
N LEU A 112 -22.91 2.29 42.32
CA LEU A 112 -22.44 1.03 41.74
C LEU A 112 -23.20 0.69 40.45
N LYS A 113 -24.51 0.95 40.41
CA LYS A 113 -25.33 0.74 39.22
C LYS A 113 -24.85 1.67 38.09
N ASP A 114 -24.67 2.95 38.37
CA ASP A 114 -24.19 3.94 37.39
C ASP A 114 -22.81 3.55 36.84
N LYS A 115 -21.89 3.12 37.70
CA LYS A 115 -20.57 2.63 37.27
C LYS A 115 -20.65 1.34 36.44
N THR A 116 -21.58 0.45 36.76
CA THR A 116 -21.82 -0.76 35.98
C THR A 116 -22.35 -0.42 34.58
N ASP A 117 -23.26 0.54 34.49
CA ASP A 117 -23.80 1.02 33.21
C ASP A 117 -22.73 1.73 32.37
N GLU A 118 -21.86 2.53 32.99
CA GLU A 118 -20.71 3.16 32.33
C GLU A 118 -19.72 2.12 31.80
N LEU A 119 -19.39 1.10 32.62
CA LEU A 119 -18.49 0.01 32.23
C LEU A 119 -19.07 -0.80 31.05
N ASN A 120 -20.35 -1.14 31.11
CA ASN A 120 -21.04 -1.82 30.01
C ASN A 120 -21.06 -0.96 28.74
N GLY A 121 -21.25 0.36 28.88
CA GLY A 121 -21.12 1.32 27.79
C GLY A 121 -19.74 1.30 27.14
N ALA A 122 -18.69 1.35 27.95
CA ALA A 122 -17.31 1.28 27.49
C ALA A 122 -16.98 -0.06 26.81
N MET A 123 -17.42 -1.19 27.38
CA MET A 123 -17.20 -2.53 26.80
C MET A 123 -17.88 -2.68 25.43
N ARG A 124 -19.08 -2.12 25.24
CA ARG A 124 -19.74 -2.10 23.92
C ARG A 124 -18.90 -1.32 22.91
N LYS A 125 -18.39 -0.14 23.29
CA LYS A 125 -17.59 0.70 22.40
C LYS A 125 -16.25 0.07 22.05
N VAL A 126 -15.59 -0.60 23.01
CA VAL A 126 -14.38 -1.39 22.76
C VAL A 126 -14.69 -2.51 21.77
N SER A 127 -15.76 -3.27 21.97
CA SER A 127 -16.14 -4.37 21.08
C SER A 127 -16.43 -3.88 19.65
N GLU A 128 -17.12 -2.76 19.50
CA GLU A 128 -17.40 -2.11 18.22
C GLU A 128 -16.10 -1.69 17.52
N ILE A 129 -15.20 -0.99 18.23
CA ILE A 129 -13.91 -0.54 17.69
C ILE A 129 -13.05 -1.74 17.29
N THR A 130 -12.99 -2.78 18.12
CA THR A 130 -12.23 -3.99 17.84
C THR A 130 -12.76 -4.70 16.58
N ALA A 131 -14.07 -4.87 16.46
CA ALA A 131 -14.68 -5.49 15.27
C ALA A 131 -14.40 -4.66 14.00
N HIS A 132 -14.54 -3.34 14.09
CA HIS A 132 -14.24 -2.44 12.97
C HIS A 132 -12.75 -2.51 12.58
N ASN A 133 -11.84 -2.54 13.56
CA ASN A 133 -10.40 -2.62 13.32
C ASN A 133 -10.03 -3.97 12.67
N THR A 134 -10.59 -5.09 13.14
CA THR A 134 -10.37 -6.40 12.51
C THR A 134 -10.85 -6.40 11.06
N SER A 135 -12.04 -5.87 10.78
CA SER A 135 -12.55 -5.76 9.41
C SER A 135 -11.68 -4.87 8.51
N LEU A 136 -11.14 -3.77 9.05
CA LEU A 136 -10.20 -2.92 8.31
C LEU A 136 -8.89 -3.64 7.99
N ILE A 137 -8.35 -4.42 8.94
CA ILE A 137 -7.13 -5.20 8.73
C ILE A 137 -7.36 -6.25 7.63
N GLU A 138 -8.47 -6.98 7.67
CA GLU A 138 -8.83 -7.96 6.64
C GLU A 138 -8.99 -7.32 5.25
N LYS A 139 -9.67 -6.16 5.17
CA LYS A 139 -9.79 -5.40 3.92
C LYS A 139 -8.44 -4.95 3.39
N LEU A 140 -7.56 -4.47 4.27
CA LEU A 140 -6.23 -3.98 3.88
C LEU A 140 -5.32 -5.13 3.41
N ASP A 141 -5.43 -6.30 4.03
CA ASP A 141 -4.70 -7.50 3.60
C ASP A 141 -5.20 -8.00 2.23
N THR A 142 -6.53 -8.03 2.05
CA THR A 142 -7.17 -8.35 0.76
C THR A 142 -6.70 -7.39 -0.33
N GLN A 143 -6.74 -6.07 -0.08
CA GLN A 143 -6.28 -5.06 -1.03
C GLN A 143 -4.79 -5.20 -1.38
N LYS A 144 -3.93 -5.55 -0.40
CA LYS A 144 -2.51 -5.81 -0.67
C LYS A 144 -2.33 -7.02 -1.58
N SER A 145 -3.06 -8.10 -1.32
CA SER A 145 -3.02 -9.30 -2.15
C SER A 145 -3.51 -9.02 -3.57
N GLU A 146 -4.63 -8.31 -3.72
CA GLU A 146 -5.16 -7.87 -5.01
C GLU A 146 -4.16 -6.99 -5.76
N MET A 147 -3.53 -6.02 -5.08
CA MET A 147 -2.51 -5.15 -5.66
C MET A 147 -1.29 -5.93 -6.14
N GLU A 148 -0.84 -6.94 -5.38
CA GLU A 148 0.28 -7.79 -5.78
C GLU A 148 -0.07 -8.64 -7.02
N ASN A 149 -1.29 -9.19 -7.06
CA ASN A 149 -1.79 -9.93 -8.22
C ASN A 149 -1.92 -9.04 -9.46
N LEU A 150 -2.47 -7.83 -9.31
CA LEU A 150 -2.51 -6.81 -10.36
C LEU A 150 -1.11 -6.47 -10.86
N ARG A 151 -0.12 -6.29 -9.96
CA ARG A 151 1.27 -6.02 -10.36
C ARG A 151 1.87 -7.18 -11.17
N LYS A 152 1.61 -8.44 -10.76
CA LYS A 152 2.06 -9.63 -11.50
C LYS A 152 1.41 -9.69 -12.88
N GLN A 153 0.10 -9.47 -12.96
CA GLN A 153 -0.61 -9.45 -14.23
C GLN A 153 -0.11 -8.32 -15.15
N PHE A 154 0.11 -7.12 -14.62
CA PHE A 154 0.66 -6.01 -15.41
C PHE A 154 2.06 -6.30 -15.93
N ASN A 155 2.93 -6.96 -15.16
CA ASN A 155 4.25 -7.34 -15.65
C ASN A 155 4.15 -8.33 -16.83
N ILE A 156 3.26 -9.33 -16.72
CA ILE A 156 3.03 -10.30 -17.80
C ILE A 156 2.47 -9.62 -19.05
N GLU A 157 1.44 -8.77 -18.89
CA GLU A 157 0.86 -8.02 -20.01
C GLU A 157 1.89 -7.07 -20.64
N PHE A 158 2.72 -6.41 -19.83
CA PHE A 158 3.79 -5.55 -20.32
C PHE A 158 4.82 -6.33 -21.13
N GLU A 159 5.28 -7.48 -20.63
CA GLU A 159 6.21 -8.36 -21.35
C GLU A 159 5.60 -8.85 -22.67
N ASN A 160 4.34 -9.27 -22.67
CA ASN A 160 3.62 -9.70 -23.87
C ASN A 160 3.53 -8.56 -24.91
N ILE A 161 3.16 -7.35 -24.47
CA ILE A 161 3.08 -6.17 -25.34
C ILE A 161 4.46 -5.80 -25.88
N ALA A 162 5.50 -5.81 -25.04
CA ALA A 162 6.86 -5.49 -25.45
C ALA A 162 7.39 -6.48 -26.49
N ASN A 163 7.19 -7.78 -26.27
CA ASN A 163 7.54 -8.83 -27.23
C ASN A 163 6.79 -8.65 -28.55
N LYS A 164 5.48 -8.40 -28.50
CA LYS A 164 4.66 -8.16 -29.70
C LYS A 164 5.12 -6.93 -30.48
N ILE A 165 5.44 -5.82 -29.79
CA ILE A 165 5.97 -4.61 -30.42
C ILE A 165 7.33 -4.88 -31.05
N LEU A 166 8.22 -5.59 -30.35
CA LEU A 166 9.55 -5.91 -30.85
C LEU A 166 9.48 -6.79 -32.11
N GLU A 167 8.62 -7.81 -32.09
CA GLU A 167 8.38 -8.69 -33.23
C GLU A 167 7.80 -7.91 -34.41
N GLU A 168 6.79 -7.07 -34.19
CA GLU A 168 6.20 -6.23 -35.24
C GLU A 168 7.23 -5.26 -35.85
N LYS A 169 8.08 -4.64 -35.02
CA LYS A 169 9.13 -3.74 -35.47
C LYS A 169 10.24 -4.48 -36.23
N THR A 170 10.61 -5.68 -35.78
CA THR A 170 11.63 -6.53 -36.43
C THR A 170 11.14 -6.99 -37.80
N GLN A 171 9.88 -7.41 -37.90
CA GLN A 171 9.25 -7.77 -39.16
C GLN A 171 9.20 -6.56 -40.11
N LYS A 172 8.69 -5.41 -39.67
CA LYS A 172 8.66 -4.18 -40.47
C LYS A 172 10.05 -3.74 -40.93
N PHE A 173 11.06 -3.83 -40.07
CA PHE A 173 12.44 -3.49 -40.41
C PHE A 173 13.04 -4.46 -41.44
N THR A 174 12.76 -5.76 -41.29
CA THR A 174 13.22 -6.80 -42.23
C THR A 174 12.58 -6.61 -43.61
N ASP A 175 11.27 -6.35 -43.65
CA ASP A 175 10.54 -6.09 -44.89
C ASP A 175 11.04 -4.82 -45.58
N LEU A 176 11.29 -3.75 -44.82
CA LEU A 176 11.82 -2.49 -45.34
C LEU A 176 13.25 -2.67 -45.90
N ASN A 177 14.11 -3.40 -45.19
CA ASN A 177 15.46 -3.72 -45.68
C ASN A 177 15.43 -4.60 -46.93
N LYS A 178 14.56 -5.60 -46.97
CA LYS A 178 14.40 -6.46 -48.16
C LYS A 178 13.94 -5.62 -49.36
N ASN A 179 12.94 -4.76 -49.18
CA ASN A 179 12.47 -3.88 -50.25
C ASN A 179 13.56 -2.91 -50.73
N ASN A 180 14.34 -2.32 -49.81
CA ASN A 180 15.46 -1.44 -50.15
C ASN A 180 16.57 -2.19 -50.90
N LEU A 181 16.99 -3.36 -50.41
CA LEU A 181 17.98 -4.20 -51.09
C LEU A 181 17.48 -4.64 -52.46
N ASP A 182 16.22 -5.07 -52.60
CA ASP A 182 15.63 -5.44 -53.89
C ASP A 182 15.66 -4.26 -54.87
N SER A 183 15.36 -3.03 -54.41
CA SER A 183 15.39 -1.84 -55.28
C SER A 183 16.79 -1.47 -55.79
N ILE A 184 17.85 -1.83 -55.05
CA ILE A 184 19.24 -1.58 -55.45
C ILE A 184 19.78 -2.76 -56.28
N LEU A 185 19.49 -3.99 -55.86
CA LEU A 185 20.06 -5.21 -56.44
C LEU A 185 19.36 -5.63 -57.73
N LYS A 186 18.05 -5.38 -57.91
CA LYS A 186 17.36 -5.67 -59.18
C LYS A 186 17.98 -4.95 -60.36
N PRO A 187 18.13 -3.60 -60.34
CA PRO A 187 18.77 -2.89 -61.44
C PRO A 187 20.20 -3.37 -61.70
N LEU A 188 20.96 -3.73 -60.66
CA LEU A 188 22.30 -4.29 -60.82
C LEU A 188 22.25 -5.66 -61.54
N GLY A 189 21.34 -6.54 -61.14
CA GLY A 189 21.12 -7.83 -61.80
C GLY A 189 20.72 -7.67 -63.27
N ASP A 190 19.74 -6.80 -63.53
CA ASP A 190 19.27 -6.48 -64.88
C ASP A 190 20.40 -5.90 -65.74
N ASN A 191 21.19 -4.98 -65.18
CA ASN A 191 22.35 -4.38 -65.87
C ASN A 191 23.45 -5.40 -66.16
N ILE A 192 23.72 -6.34 -65.24
CA ILE A 192 24.68 -7.43 -65.46
C ILE A 192 24.18 -8.35 -66.57
N GLU A 193 22.89 -8.66 -66.62
CA GLU A 193 22.32 -9.48 -67.70
C GLU A 193 22.42 -8.78 -69.06
N VAL A 194 22.08 -7.48 -69.11
CA VAL A 194 22.23 -6.65 -70.32
C VAL A 194 23.70 -6.57 -70.74
N PHE A 195 24.62 -6.35 -69.79
CA PHE A 195 26.05 -6.31 -70.05
C PHE A 195 26.55 -7.65 -70.61
N LYS A 196 26.14 -8.78 -70.01
CA LYS A 196 26.48 -10.12 -70.50
C LYS A 196 26.01 -10.32 -71.94
N LYS A 197 24.74 -10.00 -72.24
CA LYS A 197 24.21 -10.08 -73.61
C LYS A 197 25.01 -9.21 -74.58
N ARG A 198 25.36 -7.99 -74.18
CA ARG A 198 26.15 -7.07 -75.00
C ARG A 198 27.56 -7.61 -75.26
N VAL A 199 28.19 -8.21 -74.27
CA VAL A 199 29.52 -8.84 -74.41
C VAL A 199 29.44 -10.02 -75.37
N ASP A 200 28.49 -10.92 -75.18
CA ASP A 200 28.29 -12.08 -76.07
C ASP A 200 28.03 -11.62 -77.52
N GLU A 201 27.18 -10.60 -77.73
CA GLU A 201 26.91 -9.99 -79.04
C GLU A 201 28.17 -9.38 -79.69
N VAL A 202 29.00 -8.68 -78.92
CA VAL A 202 30.24 -8.07 -79.41
C VAL A 202 31.24 -9.15 -79.81
N TYR A 203 31.40 -10.20 -79.00
CA TYR A 203 32.26 -11.34 -79.32
C TYR A 203 31.80 -12.06 -80.59
N ASP A 204 30.50 -12.31 -80.74
CA ASP A 204 29.94 -12.93 -81.94
C ASP A 204 30.16 -12.07 -83.19
N LYS A 205 29.98 -10.75 -83.07
CA LYS A 205 30.22 -9.81 -84.16
C LYS A 205 31.70 -9.73 -84.52
N GLU A 206 32.57 -9.60 -83.54
CA GLU A 206 34.03 -9.57 -83.73
C GLU A 206 34.51 -10.86 -84.38
N SER A 207 34.00 -12.02 -83.94
CA SER A 207 34.32 -13.33 -84.53
C SER A 207 33.94 -13.39 -86.02
N LYS A 208 32.74 -12.90 -86.38
CA LYS A 208 32.29 -12.81 -87.78
C LYS A 208 33.16 -11.84 -88.60
N GLU A 209 33.50 -10.68 -88.04
CA GLU A 209 34.39 -9.70 -88.70
C GLU A 209 35.79 -10.27 -88.90
N ARG A 210 36.37 -10.95 -87.90
CA ARG A 210 37.66 -11.65 -88.00
C ARG A 210 37.63 -12.74 -89.07
N PHE A 211 36.55 -13.50 -89.18
CA PHE A 211 36.37 -14.49 -90.24
C PHE A 211 36.32 -13.83 -91.63
N SER A 212 35.57 -12.73 -91.77
CA SER A 212 35.51 -11.97 -93.03
C SER A 212 36.86 -11.35 -93.40
N LEU A 213 37.57 -10.78 -92.43
CA LEU A 213 38.91 -10.22 -92.63
C LEU A 213 39.91 -11.32 -93.02
N GLY A 214 39.86 -12.46 -92.35
CA GLY A 214 40.66 -13.65 -92.69
C GLY A 214 40.44 -14.08 -94.14
N ARG A 215 39.19 -14.11 -94.61
CA ARG A 215 38.87 -14.39 -96.02
C ARG A 215 39.46 -13.37 -96.99
N GLU A 216 39.35 -12.07 -96.68
CA GLU A 216 39.91 -11.04 -97.55
C GLU A 216 41.44 -11.08 -97.57
N VAL A 217 42.08 -11.41 -96.44
CA VAL A 217 43.52 -11.67 -96.38
C VAL A 217 43.91 -12.86 -97.24
N THR A 218 43.19 -13.99 -97.17
CA THR A 218 43.43 -15.15 -98.04
C THR A 218 43.30 -14.76 -99.52
N LYS A 219 42.25 -14.03 -99.88
CA LYS A 219 42.03 -13.54 -101.24
C LYS A 219 43.14 -12.59 -101.71
N LEU A 220 43.65 -11.72 -100.84
CA LEU A 220 44.80 -10.87 -101.13
C LEU A 220 46.07 -11.70 -101.37
N VAL A 221 46.30 -12.75 -100.57
CA VAL A 221 47.43 -13.67 -100.78
C VAL A 221 47.32 -14.37 -102.13
N GLU A 222 46.14 -14.89 -102.48
CA GLU A 222 45.89 -15.53 -103.77
C GLU A 222 46.10 -14.57 -104.96
N LEU A 223 45.58 -13.33 -104.85
CA LEU A 223 45.78 -12.28 -105.85
C LEU A 223 47.26 -11.95 -106.03
N ASN A 224 48.00 -11.81 -104.92
CA ASN A 224 49.42 -11.49 -104.96
C ASN A 224 50.22 -12.64 -105.59
N GLN A 225 49.86 -13.89 -105.26
CA GLN A 225 50.48 -15.08 -105.86
C GLN A 225 50.20 -15.16 -107.38
N LYS A 226 48.98 -14.86 -107.81
CA LYS A 226 48.61 -14.79 -109.23
C LYS A 226 49.33 -13.66 -109.97
N ILE A 227 49.44 -12.47 -109.38
CA ILE A 227 50.22 -11.36 -109.93
C ILE A 227 51.69 -11.76 -110.05
N SER A 228 52.23 -12.44 -109.04
CA SER A 228 53.62 -12.90 -109.06
C SER A 228 53.86 -13.96 -110.15
N GLU A 229 52.89 -14.84 -110.41
CA GLU A 229 52.93 -15.80 -111.53
C GLU A 229 52.78 -15.12 -112.89
N GLU A 230 51.82 -14.20 -113.05
CA GLU A 230 51.63 -13.43 -114.28
C GLU A 230 52.87 -12.58 -114.61
N ALA A 231 53.49 -11.95 -113.62
CA ALA A 231 54.75 -11.21 -113.78
C ALA A 231 55.92 -12.12 -114.18
N ASN A 232 56.02 -13.33 -113.60
CA ASN A 232 57.04 -14.31 -113.99
C ASN A 232 56.84 -14.84 -115.41
N ASN A 233 55.60 -15.18 -115.78
CA ASN A 233 55.24 -15.65 -117.12
C ASN A 233 55.49 -14.56 -118.18
N LEU A 234 55.15 -13.31 -117.87
CA LEU A 234 55.44 -12.15 -118.73
C LEU A 234 56.96 -11.94 -118.88
N THR A 235 57.72 -12.05 -117.79
CA THR A 235 59.19 -11.94 -117.81
C THR A 235 59.83 -13.03 -118.68
N ASN A 236 59.33 -14.27 -118.60
CA ASN A 236 59.84 -15.38 -119.41
C ASN A 236 59.45 -15.26 -120.88
N ALA A 237 58.24 -14.77 -121.19
CA ALA A 237 57.80 -14.52 -122.56
C ALA A 237 58.62 -13.42 -123.27
N LEU A 238 59.12 -12.43 -122.52
CA LEU A 238 59.91 -11.31 -123.05
C LEU A 238 61.41 -11.65 -123.26
N LYS A 239 61.94 -12.73 -122.66
CA LYS A 239 63.37 -13.05 -122.70
C LYS A 239 63.82 -13.84 -123.94
N GLY A 240 62.89 -14.39 -124.73
CA GLY A 240 63.18 -15.36 -125.80
C GLY A 240 63.46 -14.79 -127.20
N SER A 241 63.26 -13.49 -127.44
CA SER A 241 63.32 -12.88 -128.78
C SER A 241 64.16 -11.60 -128.78
N SER A 242 65.32 -11.59 -129.43
CA SER A 242 66.14 -10.35 -129.54
C SER A 242 65.42 -9.25 -130.30
N LYS A 243 64.52 -9.60 -131.23
CA LYS A 243 63.70 -8.65 -131.98
C LYS A 243 62.60 -8.02 -131.13
N THR A 244 62.00 -8.79 -130.22
CA THR A 244 60.91 -8.31 -129.37
C THR A 244 61.42 -7.51 -128.16
N GLN A 245 62.68 -7.67 -127.75
CA GLN A 245 63.35 -6.80 -126.77
C GLN A 245 63.55 -5.37 -127.32
N GLY A 246 63.88 -5.22 -128.62
CA GLY A 246 63.99 -3.92 -129.28
C GLY A 246 62.63 -3.20 -129.40
N ASP A 247 61.61 -3.93 -129.86
CA ASP A 247 60.24 -3.39 -129.96
C ASP A 247 59.65 -3.04 -128.58
N TRP A 248 60.02 -3.79 -127.52
CA TRP A 248 59.58 -3.50 -126.15
C TRP A 248 60.30 -2.29 -125.54
N GLY A 249 61.58 -2.09 -125.88
CA GLY A 249 62.31 -0.86 -125.56
C GLY A 249 61.66 0.38 -126.20
N GLN A 250 61.23 0.28 -127.45
CA GLN A 250 60.48 1.34 -128.13
C GLN A 250 59.10 1.55 -127.51
N MET A 251 58.35 0.49 -127.17
CA MET A 251 57.02 0.59 -126.53
C MET A 251 57.09 1.24 -125.13
N ILE A 252 58.09 0.89 -124.30
CA ILE A 252 58.27 1.55 -123.00
C ILE A 252 58.66 3.02 -123.18
N LEU A 253 59.54 3.33 -124.12
CA LEU A 253 59.95 4.71 -124.40
C LEU A 253 58.75 5.55 -124.89
N GLU A 254 57.92 5.01 -125.79
CA GLU A 254 56.66 5.62 -126.26
C GLU A 254 55.70 5.87 -125.09
N ASN A 255 55.50 4.89 -124.20
CA ASN A 255 54.62 5.02 -123.04
C ASN A 255 55.15 6.04 -122.00
N ILE A 256 56.47 6.20 -121.88
CA ILE A 256 57.08 7.25 -121.04
C ILE A 256 56.90 8.64 -121.68
N LEU A 257 57.08 8.76 -123.00
CA LEU A 257 56.90 10.03 -123.72
C LEU A 257 55.44 10.49 -123.69
N GLU A 258 54.48 9.59 -123.92
CA GLU A 258 53.04 9.88 -123.82
C GLU A 258 52.62 10.27 -122.39
N LYS A 259 53.11 9.56 -121.37
CA LYS A 259 52.85 9.92 -119.96
C LYS A 259 53.53 11.23 -119.53
N SER A 260 54.59 11.61 -120.23
CA SER A 260 55.26 12.92 -120.06
C SER A 260 54.55 14.04 -120.83
N GLY A 261 53.48 13.71 -121.59
CA GLY A 261 52.60 14.66 -122.27
C GLY A 261 52.91 14.93 -123.75
N LEU A 262 53.83 14.16 -124.37
CA LEU A 262 54.23 14.35 -125.76
C LEU A 262 53.35 13.54 -126.73
N VAL A 263 53.00 14.12 -127.89
CA VAL A 263 52.12 13.53 -128.90
C VAL A 263 52.91 13.05 -130.13
N ARG A 264 52.72 11.78 -130.46
CA ARG A 264 53.31 11.12 -131.63
C ARG A 264 52.88 11.80 -132.94
N ASP A 265 53.81 11.88 -133.89
CA ASP A 265 53.62 12.50 -135.22
C ASP A 265 53.38 14.02 -135.20
N ARG A 266 53.58 14.65 -134.04
CA ARG A 266 53.65 16.12 -133.88
C ARG A 266 54.94 16.57 -133.21
N GLU A 267 55.30 15.91 -132.10
CA GLU A 267 56.42 16.30 -131.23
C GLU A 267 57.55 15.27 -131.21
N TYR A 268 57.29 14.05 -131.67
CA TYR A 268 58.33 13.06 -131.93
C TYR A 268 57.86 12.10 -133.01
N PHE A 269 58.81 11.62 -133.81
CA PHE A 269 58.59 10.69 -134.91
C PHE A 269 59.40 9.41 -134.67
N VAL A 270 58.74 8.28 -134.87
CA VAL A 270 59.34 6.96 -134.71
C VAL A 270 59.67 6.44 -136.11
N GLN A 271 60.95 6.20 -136.38
CA GLN A 271 61.44 5.44 -137.55
C GLN A 271 61.35 6.11 -138.95
N GLU A 272 61.61 7.41 -139.12
CA GLU A 272 61.82 7.99 -140.46
C GLU A 272 63.31 8.05 -140.85
N PHE A 273 63.65 7.56 -142.06
CA PHE A 273 65.01 7.66 -142.60
C PHE A 273 65.32 9.14 -142.89
N LEU A 274 66.50 9.62 -142.48
CA LEU A 274 66.93 11.01 -142.71
C LEU A 274 66.97 11.32 -144.23
N LYS A 275 66.38 12.44 -144.66
CA LYS A 275 66.35 12.91 -146.07
C LYS A 275 67.00 14.28 -146.20
N ASP A 276 67.66 14.55 -147.33
CA ASP A 276 68.22 15.86 -147.67
C ASP A 276 67.17 16.82 -148.25
N ASP A 277 67.55 18.10 -148.41
CA ASP A 277 66.66 19.18 -148.90
C ASP A 277 66.14 18.96 -150.34
N ASP A 278 66.74 18.05 -151.11
CA ASP A 278 66.31 17.63 -152.45
C ASP A 278 65.57 16.28 -152.45
N GLY A 279 65.20 15.77 -151.26
CA GLY A 279 64.30 14.64 -151.05
C GLY A 279 64.93 13.24 -151.12
N ASN A 280 66.27 13.12 -151.13
CA ASN A 280 66.96 11.82 -151.17
C ASN A 280 67.44 11.38 -149.77
N ASN A 281 67.39 10.07 -149.49
CA ASN A 281 67.76 9.55 -148.15
C ASN A 281 69.28 9.63 -147.91
N TYR A 282 69.69 10.12 -146.73
CA TYR A 282 71.06 10.10 -146.25
C TYR A 282 71.59 8.65 -146.15
N ARG A 283 72.75 8.42 -146.76
CA ARG A 283 73.46 7.13 -146.72
C ARG A 283 74.72 7.29 -145.88
N ASN A 284 74.99 6.30 -145.02
CA ASN A 284 76.23 6.25 -144.24
C ASN A 284 77.43 5.86 -145.11
N GLU A 285 78.64 6.02 -144.58
CA GLU A 285 79.92 5.75 -145.28
C GLU A 285 80.06 4.30 -145.77
N THR A 286 79.20 3.38 -145.31
CA THR A 286 79.15 1.96 -145.71
C THR A 286 77.96 1.62 -146.63
N GLY A 287 77.27 2.64 -147.17
CA GLY A 287 76.25 2.51 -148.21
C GLY A 287 74.83 2.14 -147.73
N GLY A 288 74.63 1.96 -146.43
CA GLY A 288 73.34 1.69 -145.77
C GLY A 288 72.58 2.98 -145.41
N LYS A 289 71.25 2.94 -145.45
CA LYS A 289 70.39 4.08 -145.07
C LYS A 289 70.46 4.29 -143.55
N MET A 290 70.61 5.52 -143.08
CA MET A 290 70.60 5.82 -141.64
C MET A 290 69.17 5.95 -141.11
N GLN A 291 68.86 5.22 -140.04
CA GLN A 291 67.60 5.29 -139.31
C GLN A 291 67.91 5.43 -137.81
N PRO A 292 67.72 6.61 -137.21
CA PRO A 292 67.79 6.77 -135.76
C PRO A 292 66.51 6.24 -135.08
N ASP A 293 66.62 5.84 -133.81
CA ASP A 293 65.53 5.17 -133.08
C ASP A 293 64.31 6.06 -132.83
N VAL A 294 64.51 7.35 -132.50
CA VAL A 294 63.45 8.38 -132.42
C VAL A 294 64.05 9.72 -132.81
N ILE A 295 63.31 10.52 -133.58
CA ILE A 295 63.65 11.92 -133.91
C ILE A 295 62.62 12.81 -133.20
N ILE A 296 63.11 13.79 -132.46
CA ILE A 296 62.30 14.82 -131.80
C ILE A 296 62.40 16.09 -132.64
#